data_AF-D7DPQ9-F1
#
_entry.id   AF-D7DPQ9-F1
#
_cell.length_a   1.000
_cell.length_b   1.000
_cell.length_c   1.000
_cell.angle_alpha   90.00
_cell.angle_beta   90.00
_cell.angle_gamma   90.00
#
_symmetry.space_group_name_H-M   'P 1'
#
loop_
_entity.id
_entity.type
_entity.pdbx_description
1 polymer ?
#
loop_
_entity_poly.entity_id
_entity_poly.type
_entity_poly.pdbx_seq_one_letter_code
_entity_poly.pdbx_strand_id
1 'polypeptide(L)'
;MAVIDRVLIGEALVIEDRPDGSGLDLKNVAHIDLIIGPRGSPAEDAFCRTLTDQKEGVNGLLAIVAPNLMVKPNTVMFNKVTLRNTKQSMQMFGPAQRGISMAVMDCVADGTIPVEEADDVFICIGVFIDQTADMDDRIQDWNYEATKMAIKNAVNREPKAAELLKIYKDSAHPFAAKSKEERNRRAADALSALAIDQMKGRNPNIAKEPEVDIADVALNEMRGRKSST
;
A
#
# COMPACT_ATOMS: atom_id res chain seq x y z
N MET A 1 23.88 -17.04 -13.97
CA MET A 1 23.44 -15.76 -14.61
C MET A 1 22.94 -14.90 -13.47
N ALA A 2 23.29 -13.61 -13.45
CA ALA A 2 22.84 -12.72 -12.38
C ALA A 2 21.30 -12.68 -12.32
N VAL A 3 20.75 -12.65 -11.12
CA VAL A 3 19.31 -12.51 -10.86
C VAL A 3 18.86 -11.10 -11.24
N ILE A 4 19.62 -10.08 -10.82
CA ILE A 4 19.35 -8.67 -11.05
C ILE A 4 20.20 -8.21 -12.25
N ASP A 5 19.83 -8.68 -13.44
CA ASP A 5 20.58 -8.47 -14.69
C ASP A 5 20.14 -7.23 -15.49
N ARG A 6 19.15 -6.48 -15.01
CA ARG A 6 18.54 -5.32 -15.68
C ARG A 6 17.82 -4.43 -14.68
N VAL A 7 17.26 -3.32 -15.15
CA VAL A 7 16.32 -2.51 -14.36
C VAL A 7 15.03 -3.30 -14.13
N LEU A 8 14.67 -3.46 -12.86
CA LEU A 8 13.45 -4.10 -12.38
C LEU A 8 12.65 -3.08 -11.56
N ILE A 9 11.32 -3.23 -11.59
CA ILE A 9 10.38 -2.30 -10.96
C ILE A 9 9.52 -3.10 -9.99
N GLY A 10 9.35 -2.55 -8.79
CA GLY A 10 8.47 -3.09 -7.76
C GLY A 10 7.56 -2.02 -7.22
N GLU A 11 6.37 -2.42 -6.83
CA GLU A 11 5.40 -1.59 -6.12
C GLU A 11 4.74 -2.45 -5.04
N ALA A 12 4.37 -1.82 -3.92
CA ALA A 12 3.50 -2.41 -2.93
C ALA A 12 2.85 -1.33 -2.04
N LEU A 13 1.62 -1.63 -1.60
CA LEU A 13 0.88 -0.86 -0.63
C LEU A 13 0.48 -1.76 0.54
N VAL A 14 0.72 -1.28 1.77
CA VAL A 14 0.29 -1.95 3.01
C VAL A 14 -0.61 -1.01 3.78
N ILE A 15 -1.83 -1.49 4.06
CA ILE A 15 -2.85 -0.77 4.82
C ILE A 15 -3.73 -1.75 5.58
N GLU A 16 -4.08 -1.39 6.80
CA GLU A 16 -5.08 -2.08 7.63
C GLU A 16 -5.99 -1.05 8.30
N ASP A 17 -7.02 -1.55 9.00
CA ASP A 17 -7.89 -0.70 9.80
C ASP A 17 -7.13 -0.01 10.95
N ARG A 18 -7.64 1.15 11.36
CA ARG A 18 -7.13 1.88 12.53
C ARG A 18 -7.53 1.15 13.82
N PRO A 19 -6.67 1.19 14.85
CA PRO A 19 -6.98 0.59 16.16
C PRO A 19 -8.24 1.18 16.84
N ASP A 20 -8.60 2.41 16.49
CA ASP A 20 -9.79 3.11 17.00
C ASP A 20 -11.09 2.71 16.30
N GLY A 21 -11.04 1.82 15.30
CA GLY A 21 -12.20 1.34 14.56
C GLY A 21 -12.74 2.33 13.53
N SER A 22 -12.02 3.41 13.19
CA SER A 22 -12.48 4.39 12.20
C SER A 22 -12.37 3.92 10.74
N GLY A 23 -12.06 2.64 10.50
CA GLY A 23 -11.81 2.05 9.18
C GLY A 23 -10.35 2.13 8.74
N LEU A 24 -10.10 1.98 7.44
CA LEU A 24 -8.76 1.93 6.84
C LEU A 24 -7.88 3.13 7.24
N ASP A 25 -6.64 2.84 7.63
CA ASP A 25 -5.68 3.84 8.07
C ASP A 25 -4.97 4.54 6.90
N LEU A 26 -5.69 5.45 6.26
CA LEU A 26 -5.17 6.26 5.16
C LEU A 26 -4.08 7.25 5.61
N LYS A 27 -3.87 7.45 6.92
CA LYS A 27 -2.82 8.35 7.42
C LYS A 27 -1.46 7.66 7.49
N ASN A 28 -1.43 6.41 7.92
CA ASN A 28 -0.18 5.68 8.13
C ASN A 28 0.11 4.66 7.02
N VAL A 29 -0.78 4.53 6.03
CA VAL A 29 -0.58 3.69 4.82
C VAL A 29 0.82 3.86 4.23
N ALA A 30 1.50 2.74 4.01
CA ALA A 30 2.77 2.73 3.30
C ALA A 30 2.52 2.40 1.84
N HIS A 31 3.09 3.19 0.93
CA HIS A 31 3.05 2.92 -0.50
C HIS A 31 4.43 3.18 -1.11
N ILE A 32 5.08 2.10 -1.54
CA ILE A 32 6.46 2.07 -2.03
C ILE A 32 6.45 1.94 -3.55
N ASP A 33 7.13 2.87 -4.23
CA ASP A 33 7.51 2.72 -5.64
C ASP A 33 9.02 2.49 -5.69
N LEU A 34 9.47 1.39 -6.31
CA LEU A 34 10.85 0.94 -6.22
C LEU A 34 11.45 0.65 -7.61
N ILE A 35 12.70 1.08 -7.78
CA ILE A 35 13.57 0.68 -8.88
C ILE A 35 14.76 -0.08 -8.28
N ILE A 36 15.12 -1.22 -8.87
CA ILE A 36 16.35 -1.96 -8.55
C ILE A 36 17.06 -2.35 -9.84
N GLY A 37 18.39 -2.24 -9.88
CA GLY A 37 19.15 -2.63 -11.06
C GLY A 37 20.66 -2.72 -10.83
N PRO A 38 21.39 -3.39 -11.74
CA PRO A 38 22.82 -3.59 -11.61
C PRO A 38 23.62 -2.32 -11.94
N ARG A 39 24.90 -2.34 -11.59
CA ARG A 39 25.90 -1.39 -12.07
C ARG A 39 25.89 -1.26 -13.59
N GLY A 40 26.09 -0.05 -14.09
CA GLY A 40 26.03 0.33 -15.49
C GLY A 40 24.61 0.49 -16.05
N SER A 41 23.57 0.29 -15.22
CA SER A 41 22.18 0.48 -15.63
C SER A 41 21.64 1.87 -15.31
N PRO A 42 20.52 2.29 -15.91
CA PRO A 42 19.83 3.52 -15.53
C PRO A 42 19.42 3.61 -14.04
N ALA A 43 19.39 2.49 -13.30
CA ALA A 43 19.14 2.52 -11.86
C ALA A 43 20.32 3.14 -11.09
N GLU A 44 21.57 2.89 -11.52
CA GLU A 44 22.76 3.54 -10.94
C GLU A 44 22.78 5.04 -11.23
N ASP A 45 22.43 5.44 -12.46
CA ASP A 45 22.31 6.86 -12.84
C ASP A 45 21.23 7.57 -12.00
N ALA A 46 20.06 6.95 -11.86
CA ALA A 46 18.96 7.48 -11.07
C ALA A 46 19.33 7.59 -9.58
N PHE A 47 20.04 6.59 -9.04
CA PHE A 47 20.55 6.59 -7.68
C PHE A 47 21.46 7.79 -7.43
N CYS A 48 22.47 7.96 -8.29
CA CYS A 48 23.44 9.05 -8.16
C CYS A 48 22.75 10.42 -8.23
N ARG A 49 21.85 10.61 -9.20
CA ARG A 49 21.10 11.86 -9.35
C ARG A 49 20.23 12.14 -8.14
N THR A 50 19.45 11.16 -7.68
CA THR A 50 18.55 11.32 -6.52
C THR A 50 19.31 11.72 -5.26
N LEU A 51 20.49 11.16 -5.04
CA LEU A 51 21.32 11.51 -3.89
C LEU A 51 21.87 12.95 -3.98
N THR A 52 22.22 13.41 -5.19
CA THR A 52 22.87 14.72 -5.39
C THR A 52 21.94 15.89 -5.73
N ASP A 53 20.69 15.65 -6.14
CA ASP A 53 19.74 16.67 -6.60
C ASP A 53 18.61 16.92 -5.57
N GLN A 54 18.98 17.45 -4.41
CA GLN A 54 18.05 17.80 -3.34
C GLN A 54 17.28 19.08 -3.67
N LYS A 55 15.99 19.14 -3.33
CA LYS A 55 15.12 20.32 -3.52
C LYS A 55 14.38 20.66 -2.24
N GLU A 56 13.84 21.87 -2.16
CA GLU A 56 13.06 22.28 -0.99
C GLU A 56 11.87 21.32 -0.79
N GLY A 57 11.84 20.66 0.37
CA GLY A 57 10.81 19.70 0.75
C GLY A 57 10.85 18.36 -0.01
N VAL A 58 11.85 18.12 -0.87
CA VAL A 58 12.08 16.84 -1.56
C VAL A 58 13.53 16.43 -1.37
N ASN A 59 13.72 15.42 -0.53
CA ASN A 59 15.01 15.01 -0.02
C ASN A 59 15.28 13.54 -0.37
N GLY A 60 16.50 13.27 -0.86
CA GLY A 60 17.02 11.94 -1.15
C GLY A 60 18.17 11.59 -0.20
N LEU A 61 18.03 10.56 0.65
CA LEU A 61 19.11 10.12 1.56
C LEU A 61 19.43 8.63 1.37
N LEU A 62 20.63 8.23 1.75
CA LEU A 62 20.99 6.81 1.82
C LEU A 62 20.18 6.12 2.92
N ALA A 63 19.62 4.95 2.63
CA ALA A 63 19.02 4.11 3.64
C ALA A 63 20.11 3.54 4.56
N ILE A 64 19.91 3.67 5.87
CA ILE A 64 20.84 3.21 6.90
C ILE A 64 20.10 2.40 7.97
N VAL A 65 20.67 1.27 8.36
CA VAL A 65 20.17 0.48 9.51
C VAL A 65 20.34 1.29 10.80
N ALA A 66 21.49 1.96 10.91
CA ALA A 66 21.88 2.85 11.99
C ALA A 66 22.93 3.85 11.48
N PRO A 67 23.22 4.95 12.19
CA PRO A 67 24.31 5.85 11.84
C PRO A 67 25.62 5.10 11.61
N ASN A 68 26.31 5.41 10.51
CA ASN A 68 27.53 4.73 10.05
C ASN A 68 27.36 3.25 9.63
N LEU A 69 26.12 2.78 9.44
CA LEU A 69 25.81 1.41 8.99
C LEU A 69 24.78 1.46 7.87
N MET A 70 25.24 1.78 6.65
CA MET A 70 24.40 1.77 5.45
C MET A 70 24.03 0.35 5.02
N VAL A 71 22.87 0.21 4.37
CA VAL A 71 22.45 -1.08 3.79
C VAL A 71 23.24 -1.42 2.53
N LYS A 72 23.28 -2.72 2.23
CA LYS A 72 23.62 -3.26 0.92
C LYS A 72 22.43 -4.08 0.40
N PRO A 73 22.01 -3.94 -0.87
CA PRO A 73 22.58 -3.05 -1.89
C PRO A 73 22.42 -1.55 -1.60
N ASN A 74 23.25 -0.73 -2.25
CA ASN A 74 23.22 0.72 -2.01
C ASN A 74 21.83 1.25 -2.35
N THR A 75 21.15 1.81 -1.35
CA THR A 75 19.75 2.21 -1.46
C THR A 75 19.60 3.70 -1.17
N VAL A 76 18.96 4.42 -2.10
CA VAL A 76 18.54 5.82 -1.89
C VAL A 76 17.03 5.85 -1.67
N MET A 77 16.61 6.57 -0.65
CA MET A 77 15.21 6.84 -0.34
C MET A 77 14.86 8.28 -0.67
N PHE A 78 13.69 8.52 -1.24
CA PHE A 78 13.17 9.87 -1.47
C PHE A 78 11.67 9.96 -1.15
N ASN A 79 11.24 11.13 -0.66
CA ASN A 79 9.85 11.35 -0.27
C ASN A 79 8.96 11.70 -1.48
N LYS A 80 7.77 11.09 -1.56
CA LYS A 80 6.73 11.44 -2.56
C LYS A 80 5.89 12.65 -2.12
N VAL A 81 5.74 12.85 -0.81
CA VAL A 81 4.98 13.95 -0.22
C VAL A 81 5.94 15.02 0.28
N THR A 82 5.73 16.28 -0.11
CA THR A 82 6.58 17.41 0.29
C THR A 82 6.72 17.52 1.80
N LEU A 83 7.96 17.49 2.31
CA LEU A 83 8.28 17.69 3.72
C LEU A 83 8.18 19.19 4.07
N ARG A 84 7.36 19.53 5.05
CA ARG A 84 7.05 20.91 5.46
C ARG A 84 7.48 21.23 6.89
N ASN A 85 7.76 20.23 7.71
CA ASN A 85 8.12 20.41 9.11
C ASN A 85 8.99 19.25 9.63
N THR A 86 9.59 19.48 10.81
CA THR A 86 10.50 18.51 11.45
C THR A 86 9.84 17.17 11.75
N LYS A 87 8.54 17.15 12.12
CA LYS A 87 7.84 15.88 12.38
C LYS A 87 7.87 14.98 11.15
N GLN A 88 7.54 15.53 9.98
CA GLN A 88 7.55 14.78 8.72
C GLN A 88 8.96 14.29 8.35
N SER A 89 9.99 15.12 8.55
CA SER A 89 11.38 14.70 8.36
C SER A 89 11.78 13.57 9.32
N MET A 90 11.38 13.65 10.59
CA MET A 90 11.64 12.60 11.58
C MET A 90 10.92 11.30 11.23
N GLN A 91 9.69 11.36 10.71
CA GLN A 91 8.95 10.17 10.26
C GLN A 91 9.61 9.51 9.04
N MET A 92 10.01 10.29 8.05
CA MET A 92 10.71 9.79 6.85
C MET A 92 12.07 9.17 7.18
N PHE A 93 12.90 9.86 7.97
CA PHE A 93 14.28 9.47 8.23
C PHE A 93 14.51 8.81 9.60
N GLY A 94 13.43 8.47 10.31
CA GLY A 94 13.41 7.66 11.52
C GLY A 94 12.74 6.31 11.26
N PRO A 95 11.44 6.16 11.58
CA PRO A 95 10.72 4.89 11.44
C PRO A 95 10.69 4.37 10.00
N ALA A 96 10.37 5.19 8.99
CA ALA A 96 10.32 4.70 7.61
C ALA A 96 11.70 4.24 7.11
N GLN A 97 12.75 5.03 7.34
CA GLN A 97 14.13 4.65 7.00
C GLN A 97 14.57 3.36 7.71
N ARG A 98 14.20 3.18 8.98
CA ARG A 98 14.47 1.95 9.70
C ARG A 98 13.76 0.76 9.06
N GLY A 99 12.46 0.86 8.81
CA GLY A 99 11.66 -0.21 8.20
C GLY A 99 12.20 -0.61 6.82
N ILE A 100 12.44 0.37 5.95
CA ILE A 100 13.01 0.16 4.62
C ILE A 100 14.39 -0.50 4.70
N SER A 101 15.26 -0.02 5.58
CA SER A 101 16.61 -0.55 5.71
C SER A 101 16.62 -2.00 6.20
N MET A 102 15.75 -2.34 7.14
CA MET A 102 15.58 -3.72 7.61
C MET A 102 15.04 -4.62 6.50
N ALA A 103 14.08 -4.15 5.69
CA ALA A 103 13.52 -4.92 4.58
C ALA A 103 14.57 -5.23 3.50
N VAL A 104 15.41 -4.25 3.15
CA VAL A 104 16.52 -4.45 2.21
C VAL A 104 17.49 -5.51 2.72
N MET A 105 17.94 -5.40 3.97
CA MET A 105 18.88 -6.35 4.56
C MET A 105 18.27 -7.74 4.74
N ASP A 106 17.00 -7.83 5.09
CA ASP A 106 16.30 -9.12 5.21
C ASP A 106 16.11 -9.78 3.83
N CYS A 107 15.90 -9.02 2.76
CA CYS A 107 15.88 -9.56 1.40
C CYS A 107 17.27 -10.07 0.95
N VAL A 108 18.36 -9.51 1.47
CA VAL A 108 19.70 -10.10 1.26
C VAL A 108 19.88 -11.36 2.10
N ALA A 109 19.45 -11.31 3.37
CA ALA A 109 19.57 -12.44 4.29
C ALA A 109 18.74 -13.66 3.88
N ASP A 110 17.54 -13.45 3.32
CA ASP A 110 16.66 -14.51 2.83
C ASP A 110 16.97 -14.96 1.39
N GLY A 111 17.94 -14.32 0.73
CA GLY A 111 18.40 -14.65 -0.62
C GLY A 111 17.50 -14.13 -1.75
N THR A 112 16.46 -13.34 -1.45
CA THR A 112 15.69 -12.61 -2.49
C THR A 112 16.62 -11.74 -3.34
N ILE A 113 17.56 -11.04 -2.69
CA ILE A 113 18.68 -10.38 -3.33
C ILE A 113 19.91 -11.26 -3.05
N PRO A 114 20.53 -11.89 -4.07
CA PRO A 114 21.72 -12.70 -3.85
C PRO A 114 22.84 -11.86 -3.23
N VAL A 115 23.47 -12.36 -2.16
CA VAL A 115 24.50 -11.63 -1.41
C VAL A 115 25.70 -11.30 -2.29
N GLU A 116 26.01 -12.17 -3.24
CA GLU A 116 27.07 -12.00 -4.24
C GLU A 116 26.80 -10.89 -5.25
N GLU A 117 25.56 -10.45 -5.40
CA GLU A 117 25.16 -9.32 -6.26
C GLU A 117 25.02 -8.02 -5.47
N ALA A 118 24.89 -8.10 -4.14
CA ALA A 118 24.46 -6.97 -3.33
C ALA A 118 25.42 -5.77 -3.34
N ASP A 119 26.71 -5.98 -3.61
CA ASP A 119 27.68 -4.88 -3.69
C ASP A 119 27.65 -4.09 -5.00
N ASP A 120 27.02 -4.64 -6.05
CA ASP A 120 26.98 -4.07 -7.40
C ASP A 120 25.55 -3.79 -7.91
N VAL A 121 24.60 -3.73 -6.99
CA VAL A 121 23.19 -3.39 -7.24
C VAL A 121 22.83 -2.07 -6.55
N PHE A 122 21.93 -1.32 -7.18
CA PHE A 122 21.42 -0.04 -6.70
C PHE A 122 19.90 -0.09 -6.58
N ILE A 123 19.37 0.48 -5.49
CA ILE A 123 17.93 0.58 -5.23
C ILE A 123 17.55 2.06 -5.07
N CYS A 124 16.48 2.48 -5.73
CA CYS A 124 15.83 3.78 -5.52
C CYS A 124 14.41 3.55 -5.00
N ILE A 125 14.08 4.12 -3.85
CA ILE A 125 12.81 3.88 -3.16
C ILE A 125 12.06 5.21 -2.97
N GLY A 126 10.95 5.35 -3.67
CA GLY A 126 9.99 6.41 -3.43
C GLY A 126 9.06 6.04 -2.29
N VAL A 127 8.98 6.90 -1.27
CA VAL A 127 8.25 6.63 -0.03
C VAL A 127 7.07 7.59 0.12
N PHE A 128 5.87 7.04 0.25
CA PHE A 128 4.67 7.80 0.63
C PHE A 128 4.50 7.77 2.16
N ILE A 129 4.36 8.94 2.76
CA ILE A 129 3.87 9.13 4.14
C ILE A 129 2.90 10.30 4.08
N ASP A 130 1.67 10.11 4.56
CA ASP A 130 0.68 11.19 4.57
C ASP A 130 1.14 12.35 5.47
N GLN A 131 0.75 13.58 5.12
CA GLN A 131 1.12 14.77 5.89
C GLN A 131 0.62 14.75 7.33
N THR A 132 -0.40 13.94 7.62
CA THR A 132 -1.08 13.81 8.90
C THR A 132 -0.78 12.50 9.63
N ALA A 133 0.18 11.70 9.15
CA ALA A 133 0.60 10.44 9.77
C ALA A 133 0.90 10.61 11.27
N ASP A 134 0.41 9.67 12.07
CA ASP A 134 0.31 9.81 13.53
C ASP A 134 0.79 8.59 14.34
N MET A 135 1.24 7.51 13.70
CA MET A 135 1.69 6.28 14.36
C MET A 135 3.05 5.82 13.83
N ASP A 136 4.13 6.13 14.54
CA ASP A 136 5.50 5.87 14.09
C ASP A 136 5.84 4.37 14.02
N ASP A 137 5.30 3.55 14.92
CA ASP A 137 5.40 2.08 14.89
C ASP A 137 4.82 1.51 13.60
N ARG A 138 3.61 1.95 13.25
CA ARG A 138 2.93 1.55 12.01
C ARG A 138 3.65 2.05 10.76
N ILE A 139 4.18 3.28 10.77
CA ILE A 139 5.03 3.80 9.68
C ILE A 139 6.24 2.88 9.48
N GLN A 140 6.90 2.46 10.55
CA GLN A 140 8.06 1.57 10.45
C GLN A 140 7.68 0.20 9.88
N ASP A 141 6.69 -0.46 10.48
CA ASP A 141 6.32 -1.83 10.15
C ASP A 141 5.74 -1.93 8.73
N TRP A 142 4.91 -0.98 8.33
CA TRP A 142 4.29 -1.02 7.00
C TRP A 142 5.26 -0.63 5.89
N ASN A 143 6.20 0.31 6.13
CA ASN A 143 7.25 0.57 5.16
C ASN A 143 8.23 -0.61 5.06
N TYR A 144 8.47 -1.37 6.14
CA TYR A 144 9.18 -2.64 6.07
C TYR A 144 8.46 -3.64 5.17
N GLU A 145 7.19 -3.94 5.46
CA GLU A 145 6.42 -4.94 4.70
C GLU A 145 6.24 -4.55 3.22
N ALA A 146 5.87 -3.28 2.96
CA ALA A 146 5.72 -2.79 1.59
C ALA A 146 7.05 -2.85 0.82
N THR A 147 8.17 -2.48 1.45
CA THR A 147 9.48 -2.56 0.79
C THR A 147 9.86 -4.00 0.48
N LYS A 148 9.66 -4.91 1.43
CA LYS A 148 9.97 -6.34 1.25
C LYS A 148 9.15 -6.94 0.12
N MET A 149 7.86 -6.62 0.06
CA MET A 149 6.96 -7.04 -1.01
C MET A 149 7.37 -6.45 -2.36
N ALA A 150 7.67 -5.15 -2.42
CA ALA A 150 8.11 -4.48 -3.65
C ALA A 150 9.42 -5.06 -4.20
N ILE A 151 10.40 -5.34 -3.34
CA ILE A 151 11.67 -5.99 -3.75
C ILE A 151 11.39 -7.40 -4.31
N LYS A 152 10.58 -8.21 -3.61
CA LYS A 152 10.22 -9.56 -4.07
C LYS A 152 9.53 -9.54 -5.41
N ASN A 153 8.55 -8.64 -5.57
CA ASN A 153 7.84 -8.44 -6.84
C ASN A 153 8.81 -8.01 -7.95
N ALA A 154 9.72 -7.05 -7.69
CA ALA A 154 10.69 -6.60 -8.67
C ALA A 154 11.62 -7.74 -9.14
N VAL A 155 12.21 -8.48 -8.19
CA VAL A 155 13.13 -9.59 -8.47
C VAL A 155 12.42 -10.71 -9.23
N ASN A 156 11.19 -11.06 -8.82
CA ASN A 156 10.37 -12.06 -9.52
C ASN A 156 9.78 -11.55 -10.84
N ARG A 157 9.92 -10.25 -11.12
CA ARG A 157 9.36 -9.54 -12.28
C ARG A 157 7.84 -9.64 -12.31
N GLU A 158 7.21 -9.40 -11.17
CA GLU A 158 5.78 -9.50 -10.94
C GLU A 158 5.15 -8.11 -10.69
N PRO A 159 3.85 -7.95 -11.01
CA PRO A 159 2.99 -8.93 -11.69
C PRO A 159 3.33 -9.07 -13.19
N LYS A 160 3.04 -10.22 -13.80
CA LYS A 160 3.23 -10.39 -15.25
C LYS A 160 2.12 -9.67 -16.02
N ALA A 161 2.46 -9.05 -17.15
CA ALA A 161 1.46 -8.43 -18.02
C ALA A 161 0.33 -9.40 -18.42
N ALA A 162 0.66 -10.66 -18.69
CA ALA A 162 -0.31 -11.69 -19.04
C ALA A 162 -1.29 -12.03 -17.89
N GLU A 163 -0.86 -11.88 -16.64
CA GLU A 163 -1.72 -12.09 -15.46
C GLU A 163 -2.61 -10.89 -15.23
N LEU A 164 -2.05 -9.67 -15.33
CA LEU A 164 -2.82 -8.43 -15.20
C LEU A 164 -3.95 -8.32 -16.22
N LEU A 165 -3.72 -8.76 -17.47
CA LEU A 165 -4.77 -8.76 -18.51
C LEU A 165 -6.03 -9.54 -18.11
N LYS A 166 -5.93 -10.46 -17.15
CA LYS A 166 -7.05 -11.27 -16.66
C LYS A 166 -7.89 -10.56 -15.61
N ILE A 167 -7.32 -9.59 -14.87
CA ILE A 167 -7.94 -9.03 -13.65
C ILE A 167 -8.04 -7.50 -13.63
N TYR A 168 -7.31 -6.78 -14.49
CA TYR A 168 -7.15 -5.33 -14.34
C TYR A 168 -8.48 -4.54 -14.41
N LYS A 169 -9.46 -5.02 -15.18
CA LYS A 169 -10.78 -4.38 -15.30
C LYS A 169 -11.65 -4.55 -14.05
N ASP A 170 -11.44 -5.65 -13.32
CA ASP A 170 -12.21 -5.99 -12.13
C ASP A 170 -11.52 -5.46 -10.85
N SER A 171 -10.28 -4.97 -10.98
CA SER A 171 -9.56 -4.33 -9.88
C SER A 171 -10.18 -2.98 -9.50
N ALA A 172 -10.20 -2.69 -8.20
CA ALA A 172 -10.71 -1.43 -7.67
C ALA A 172 -9.55 -0.54 -7.22
N HIS A 173 -9.48 0.67 -7.78
CA HIS A 173 -8.57 1.69 -7.27
C HIS A 173 -9.27 2.48 -6.14
N PRO A 174 -8.67 2.63 -4.94
CA PRO A 174 -9.32 3.25 -3.77
C PRO A 174 -9.88 4.65 -4.02
N PHE A 175 -9.26 5.39 -4.94
CA PHE A 175 -9.63 6.76 -5.31
C PHE A 175 -10.11 6.90 -6.77
N ALA A 176 -10.44 5.82 -7.47
CA ALA A 176 -11.01 5.94 -8.82
C ALA A 176 -12.34 6.71 -8.79
N ALA A 177 -12.61 7.46 -9.86
CA ALA A 177 -13.87 8.14 -10.03
C ALA A 177 -15.01 7.12 -10.06
N LYS A 178 -16.03 7.34 -9.23
CA LYS A 178 -17.25 6.53 -9.26
C LYS A 178 -18.02 6.81 -10.55
N SER A 179 -18.61 5.76 -11.13
CA SER A 179 -19.43 5.93 -12.33
C SER A 179 -20.64 6.85 -12.05
N LYS A 180 -21.24 7.40 -13.09
CA LYS A 180 -22.45 8.22 -12.94
C LYS A 180 -23.61 7.42 -12.31
N GLU A 181 -23.69 6.13 -12.65
CA GLU A 181 -24.70 5.20 -12.14
C GLU A 181 -24.50 4.87 -10.65
N GLU A 182 -23.26 4.64 -10.21
CA GLU A 182 -22.92 4.39 -8.80
C GLU A 182 -23.18 5.61 -7.91
N ARG A 183 -22.90 6.82 -8.42
CA ARG A 183 -23.21 8.06 -7.73
C ARG A 183 -24.72 8.25 -7.56
N ASN A 184 -25.50 7.95 -8.60
CA ASN A 184 -26.95 8.06 -8.56
C ASN A 184 -27.59 7.06 -7.59
N ARG A 185 -27.09 5.82 -7.53
CA ARG A 185 -27.58 4.79 -6.60
C ARG A 185 -27.38 5.20 -5.14
N ARG A 186 -26.18 5.68 -4.76
CA ARG A 186 -25.94 6.17 -3.40
C ARG A 186 -26.80 7.37 -3.02
N ALA A 187 -27.06 8.28 -3.96
CA ALA A 187 -27.96 9.41 -3.71
C ALA A 187 -29.39 8.91 -3.42
N ALA A 188 -29.87 7.91 -4.17
CA ALA A 188 -31.17 7.29 -3.94
C ALA A 188 -31.22 6.52 -2.60
N ASP A 189 -30.16 5.80 -2.24
CA ASP A 189 -30.06 5.06 -0.97
C ASP A 189 -30.03 6.02 0.23
N ALA A 190 -29.26 7.12 0.12
CA ALA A 190 -29.22 8.17 1.14
C ALA A 190 -30.56 8.88 1.30
N LEU A 191 -31.27 9.18 0.20
CA LEU A 191 -32.63 9.71 0.25
C LEU A 191 -33.60 8.72 0.90
N SER A 192 -33.48 7.43 0.58
CA SER A 192 -34.32 6.38 1.18
C SER A 192 -34.08 6.25 2.68
N ALA A 193 -32.83 6.29 3.12
CA ALA A 193 -32.47 6.26 4.53
C ALA A 193 -33.00 7.49 5.29
N LEU A 194 -32.87 8.69 4.71
CA LEU A 194 -33.44 9.93 5.26
C LEU A 194 -34.97 9.88 5.33
N ALA A 195 -35.63 9.33 4.31
CA ALA A 195 -37.08 9.17 4.29
C ALA A 195 -37.55 8.20 5.38
N ILE A 196 -36.86 7.07 5.56
CA ILE A 196 -37.15 6.09 6.62
C ILE A 196 -36.97 6.73 8.00
N ASP A 197 -35.90 7.50 8.21
CA ASP A 197 -35.64 8.19 9.49
C ASP A 197 -36.71 9.25 9.80
N GLN A 198 -37.10 10.05 8.80
CA GLN A 198 -38.19 11.02 8.92
C GLN A 198 -39.55 10.35 9.21
N MET A 199 -39.80 9.16 8.66
CA MET A 199 -41.01 8.38 8.95
C MET A 199 -41.00 7.82 10.38
N LYS A 200 -39.85 7.34 10.88
CA LYS A 200 -39.69 6.90 12.27
C LYS A 200 -39.88 8.04 13.27
N GLY A 201 -39.40 9.24 12.96
CA GLY A 201 -39.60 10.43 13.79
C GLY A 201 -41.04 10.93 13.87
N ARG A 202 -41.89 10.59 12.88
CA ARG A 202 -43.30 11.05 12.82
C ARG A 202 -44.31 10.10 13.46
N ASN A 203 -43.94 8.86 13.81
CA ASN A 203 -44.86 7.90 14.40
C ASN A 203 -44.16 7.04 15.49
N PRO A 204 -44.31 7.36 16.78
CA PRO A 204 -43.58 6.68 17.86
C PRO A 204 -44.05 5.25 18.15
N ASN A 205 -45.03 4.71 17.42
CA ASN A 205 -45.61 3.37 17.63
C ASN A 205 -45.47 2.44 16.40
N ILE A 206 -44.45 2.60 15.56
CA ILE A 206 -44.17 1.59 14.53
C ILE A 206 -43.67 0.31 15.23
N ALA A 207 -44.48 -0.74 15.19
CA ALA A 207 -44.10 -2.06 15.66
C ALA A 207 -42.77 -2.49 15.01
N LYS A 208 -41.85 -3.05 15.80
CA LYS A 208 -40.63 -3.68 15.26
C LYS A 208 -41.04 -4.64 14.15
N GLU A 209 -40.45 -4.48 12.96
CA GLU A 209 -40.53 -5.51 11.93
C GLU A 209 -40.03 -6.83 12.54
N PRO A 210 -40.72 -7.96 12.29
CA PRO A 210 -40.26 -9.24 12.80
C PRO A 210 -38.87 -9.51 12.22
N GLU A 211 -37.91 -9.81 13.09
CA GLU A 211 -36.58 -10.30 12.70
C GLU A 211 -36.78 -11.55 11.86
N VAL A 212 -36.52 -11.44 10.55
CA VAL A 212 -36.51 -12.59 9.67
C VAL A 212 -35.20 -13.32 9.90
N ASP A 213 -35.28 -14.47 10.56
CA ASP A 213 -34.13 -15.37 10.69
C ASP A 213 -33.71 -15.84 9.29
N ILE A 214 -32.54 -15.37 8.86
CA ILE A 214 -31.89 -15.71 7.60
C ILE A 214 -31.70 -17.23 7.44
N ALA A 215 -31.66 -17.99 8.55
CA ALA A 215 -31.65 -19.45 8.50
C ALA A 215 -32.97 -20.05 8.02
N ASP A 216 -34.12 -19.46 8.39
CA ASP A 216 -35.45 -19.95 7.99
C ASP A 216 -35.75 -19.66 6.51
N VAL A 217 -35.22 -18.56 5.98
CA VAL A 217 -35.31 -18.25 4.54
C VAL A 217 -34.51 -19.26 3.72
N ALA A 218 -33.28 -19.56 4.15
CA ALA A 218 -32.43 -20.54 3.49
C ALA A 218 -33.03 -21.96 3.54
N LEU A 219 -33.66 -22.35 4.65
CA LEU A 219 -34.28 -23.67 4.80
C LEU A 219 -35.50 -23.85 3.87
N ASN A 220 -36.30 -22.79 3.68
CA ASN A 220 -37.48 -22.82 2.81
C ASN A 220 -37.10 -22.85 1.33
N GLU A 221 -36.05 -22.15 0.92
CA GLU A 221 -35.53 -22.22 -0.46
C GLU A 221 -34.96 -23.61 -0.80
N MET A 222 -34.33 -24.29 0.17
CA MET A 222 -33.83 -25.66 -0.02
C MET A 222 -34.96 -26.69 -0.09
N ARG A 223 -36.07 -26.49 0.62
CA ARG A 223 -37.27 -27.37 0.56
C ARG A 223 -38.01 -27.24 -0.78
N GLY A 224 -38.05 -26.04 -1.37
CA GLY A 224 -38.67 -25.81 -2.68
C GLY A 224 -37.94 -26.48 -3.86
N ARG A 225 -36.64 -26.74 -3.76
CA ARG A 225 -35.85 -27.38 -4.83
C ARG A 225 -36.00 -28.92 -4.91
N LYS A 226 -36.54 -29.57 -3.87
CA LYS A 226 -36.70 -31.04 -3.85
C LYS A 226 -38.04 -31.54 -4.43
N SER A 227 -38.95 -30.65 -4.84
CA SER A 227 -40.23 -31.03 -5.46
C SER A 227 -40.23 -30.98 -6.99
N SER A 228 -39.07 -30.79 -7.63
CA SER A 228 -38.92 -30.77 -9.10
C SER A 228 -37.84 -31.74 -9.57
N THR A 229 -38.06 -33.02 -9.29
CA THR A 229 -37.46 -34.20 -9.96
C THR A 229 -38.58 -35.19 -10.20
#